data_AF-A0A4Q6EDP6-F1
#
_entry.id   AF-A0A4Q6EDP6-F1
#
_cell.length_a   1.000
_cell.length_b   1.000
_cell.length_c   1.000
_cell.angle_alpha   90.00
_cell.angle_beta   90.00
_cell.angle_gamma   90.00
#
_symmetry.space_group_name_H-M   'P 1'
#
loop_
_entity.id
_entity.type
_entity.pdbx_description
1 polymer ?
#
loop_
_entity_poly.entity_id
_entity_poly.type
_entity_poly.pdbx_seq_one_letter_code
_entity_poly.pdbx_strand_id
1 'polypeptide(L)'
;MPWALLLLLTFAMPAGAKPKLAGMAAGDAAFEQSCRVNFARFESGIARDRQANGVVYDKESRLVSRHARFDKITDEDNARFIPMALKANAGEKTEAELFYFSENAVLKELNDKVVADKDLVTALTNLRKDLEHFYLHQDPELKIHLAGQYSDFKTLQIGLNTKDPRVVARLDEKIGIINKKYSDYLSSVAEKRVWREKGSGLAKDSTSWFHAGVGASPDEAALAARDSRYQTLTEKGPRLRSFAEAQSGLDASGRFADRYRTWVAKRFSGVEGMLTDAGTGRYVLSAEAIEAMKKATPLEPTAAGYAESVRAVLKKRFGADISFKEAEALKKYMDLADRFSPPLLMDKRVVIDMSQPAAAVISADFKGQNARNLEETLKALARTEKAPLPNRVKEVRRGEGLATAKL
;
A
#
# COMPACT_ATOMS: atom_id res chain seq x y z
N MET A 1 4.85 15.68 -55.60
CA MET A 1 5.79 15.02 -54.67
C MET A 1 7.15 15.68 -54.79
N PRO A 2 7.63 16.37 -53.74
CA PRO A 2 9.06 16.52 -53.53
C PRO A 2 9.47 15.92 -52.17
N TRP A 3 10.62 15.26 -52.17
CA TRP A 3 11.27 14.68 -51.00
C TRP A 3 11.87 15.78 -50.14
N ALA A 4 11.61 15.73 -48.82
CA ALA A 4 12.14 16.66 -47.84
C ALA A 4 13.46 16.14 -47.25
N LEU A 5 14.44 17.03 -47.22
CA LEU A 5 15.76 16.89 -46.61
C LEU A 5 15.63 16.76 -45.08
N LEU A 6 16.14 15.67 -44.49
CA LEU A 6 16.25 15.52 -43.04
C LEU A 6 17.70 15.85 -42.62
N LEU A 7 17.88 16.99 -41.96
CA LEU A 7 19.16 17.41 -41.36
C LEU A 7 19.28 16.78 -39.96
N LEU A 8 20.16 15.79 -39.84
CA LEU A 8 20.58 15.20 -38.56
C LEU A 8 21.72 16.05 -37.96
N LEU A 9 21.41 16.86 -36.94
CA LEU A 9 22.39 17.49 -36.07
C LEU A 9 22.77 16.50 -34.95
N THR A 10 23.86 15.77 -35.13
CA THR A 10 24.51 14.99 -34.07
C THR A 10 25.40 15.91 -33.24
N PHE A 11 25.00 16.22 -32.01
CA PHE A 11 25.88 16.80 -31.00
C PHE A 11 26.67 15.67 -30.32
N ALA A 12 27.94 15.52 -30.66
CA ALA A 12 28.89 14.74 -29.88
C ALA A 12 29.24 15.53 -28.61
N MET A 13 28.86 15.03 -27.43
CA MET A 13 29.38 15.55 -26.17
C MET A 13 30.71 14.89 -25.83
N PRO A 14 31.74 15.64 -25.39
CA PRO A 14 33.02 15.07 -25.02
C PRO A 14 32.89 14.26 -23.71
N ALA A 15 33.44 13.04 -23.73
CA ALA A 15 33.55 12.19 -22.55
C ALA A 15 34.43 12.89 -21.50
N GLY A 16 33.84 13.23 -20.35
CA GLY A 16 34.56 13.78 -19.19
C GLY A 16 34.02 15.09 -18.60
N ALA A 17 32.99 15.72 -19.18
CA ALA A 17 32.37 16.90 -18.59
C ALA A 17 31.43 16.51 -17.43
N LYS A 18 31.80 16.82 -16.18
CA LYS A 18 30.84 16.84 -15.06
C LYS A 18 29.75 17.89 -15.38
N PRO A 19 28.45 17.56 -15.30
CA PRO A 19 27.41 18.56 -15.53
C PRO A 19 27.57 19.69 -14.52
N LYS A 20 27.64 20.94 -15.01
CA LYS A 20 27.73 22.13 -14.17
C LYS A 20 26.48 22.21 -13.28
N LEU A 21 26.69 22.27 -11.96
CA LEU A 21 25.68 22.47 -10.92
C LEU A 21 24.69 23.63 -11.19
N ALA A 22 25.10 24.64 -11.97
CA ALA A 22 24.25 25.76 -12.36
C ALA A 22 23.04 25.36 -13.25
N GLY A 23 23.14 24.26 -14.00
CA GLY A 23 22.04 23.74 -14.81
C GLY A 23 20.96 23.04 -13.99
N MET A 24 21.34 22.40 -12.88
CA MET A 24 20.39 21.71 -11.99
C MET A 24 19.56 22.71 -11.19
N ALA A 25 20.18 23.74 -10.60
CA ALA A 25 19.44 24.78 -9.87
C ALA A 25 18.46 25.57 -10.75
N ALA A 26 18.84 25.88 -11.99
CA ALA A 26 17.93 26.50 -12.95
C ALA A 26 16.81 25.56 -13.39
N GLY A 27 17.10 24.26 -13.53
CA GLY A 27 16.12 23.20 -13.80
C GLY A 27 15.13 23.02 -12.66
N ASP A 28 15.59 22.99 -11.41
CA ASP A 28 14.76 22.93 -10.21
C ASP A 28 13.89 24.18 -10.08
N ALA A 29 14.45 25.37 -10.26
CA ALA A 29 13.67 26.61 -10.22
C ALA A 29 12.62 26.67 -11.34
N ALA A 30 12.93 26.19 -12.55
CA ALA A 30 11.99 26.10 -13.65
C ALA A 30 10.91 25.04 -13.41
N PHE A 31 11.27 23.90 -12.81
CA PHE A 31 10.32 22.85 -12.42
C PHE A 31 9.43 23.29 -11.26
N GLU A 32 9.98 23.94 -10.23
CA GLU A 32 9.21 24.55 -9.14
C GLU A 32 8.30 25.65 -9.66
N GLN A 33 8.78 26.48 -10.59
CA GLN A 33 7.97 27.50 -11.23
C GLN A 33 6.87 26.87 -12.09
N SER A 34 7.16 25.81 -12.83
CA SER A 34 6.17 25.03 -13.58
C SER A 34 5.16 24.39 -12.64
N CYS A 35 5.61 23.83 -11.51
CA CYS A 35 4.76 23.27 -10.47
C CYS A 35 3.87 24.34 -9.85
N ARG A 36 4.44 25.51 -9.53
CA ARG A 36 3.72 26.66 -8.98
C ARG A 36 2.71 27.20 -9.99
N VAL A 37 3.05 27.32 -11.26
CA VAL A 37 2.17 27.81 -12.33
C VAL A 37 1.08 26.79 -12.65
N ASN A 38 1.40 25.50 -12.73
CA ASN A 38 0.43 24.43 -12.99
C ASN A 38 -0.49 24.21 -11.79
N PHE A 39 0.04 24.30 -10.57
CA PHE A 39 -0.78 24.28 -9.36
C PHE A 39 -1.61 25.55 -9.24
N ALA A 40 -1.04 26.72 -9.54
CA ALA A 40 -1.81 27.96 -9.60
C ALA A 40 -2.86 27.90 -10.72
N ARG A 41 -2.62 27.24 -11.86
CA ARG A 41 -3.61 26.99 -12.92
C ARG A 41 -4.67 26.00 -12.47
N PHE A 42 -4.29 24.97 -11.72
CA PHE A 42 -5.21 24.07 -11.03
C PHE A 42 -6.09 24.88 -10.09
N GLU A 43 -5.51 25.69 -9.19
CA GLU A 43 -6.15 26.65 -8.27
C GLU A 43 -7.02 27.70 -8.99
N SER A 44 -6.55 28.23 -10.12
CA SER A 44 -7.26 29.21 -10.96
C SER A 44 -8.39 28.58 -11.75
N GLY A 45 -8.27 27.30 -12.11
CA GLY A 45 -9.39 26.48 -12.55
C GLY A 45 -10.46 26.39 -11.46
N ILE A 46 -10.04 26.19 -10.20
CA ILE A 46 -10.94 26.26 -9.04
C ILE A 46 -11.59 27.64 -8.89
N ALA A 47 -10.84 28.72 -9.11
CA ALA A 47 -11.36 30.09 -9.00
C ALA A 47 -12.33 30.46 -10.14
N ARG A 48 -12.06 30.04 -11.38
CA ARG A 48 -12.96 30.27 -12.52
C ARG A 48 -14.26 29.47 -12.39
N ASP A 49 -14.18 28.23 -11.93
CA ASP A 49 -15.38 27.42 -11.63
C ASP A 49 -16.24 28.05 -10.51
N ARG A 50 -15.62 28.75 -9.53
CA ARG A 50 -16.36 29.51 -8.50
C ARG A 50 -17.16 30.68 -9.07
N GLN A 51 -16.65 31.33 -10.12
CA GLN A 51 -17.34 32.45 -10.77
C GLN A 51 -18.40 31.99 -11.77
N ALA A 52 -18.16 30.90 -12.50
CA ALA A 52 -19.05 30.45 -13.57
C ALA A 52 -20.35 29.78 -13.06
N ASN A 53 -20.32 29.13 -11.90
CA ASN A 53 -21.41 28.21 -11.53
C ASN A 53 -22.39 28.71 -10.47
N GLY A 54 -22.19 29.88 -9.85
CA GLY A 54 -23.19 30.54 -8.95
C GLY A 54 -23.67 29.74 -7.72
N VAL A 55 -23.40 28.45 -7.65
CA VAL A 55 -23.74 27.51 -6.59
C VAL A 55 -22.51 27.40 -5.70
N VAL A 56 -22.68 27.67 -4.40
CA VAL A 56 -21.68 27.39 -3.38
C VAL A 56 -21.52 25.87 -3.29
N TYR A 57 -20.73 25.30 -4.20
CA TYR A 57 -20.33 23.90 -4.10
C TYR A 57 -19.42 23.76 -2.88
N ASP A 58 -19.90 23.01 -1.88
CA ASP A 58 -19.10 22.61 -0.73
C ASP A 58 -17.78 22.00 -1.22
N LYS A 59 -16.68 22.27 -0.52
CA LYS A 59 -15.34 21.80 -0.89
C LYS A 59 -15.30 20.27 -1.05
N GLU A 60 -16.12 19.58 -0.26
CA GLU A 60 -16.31 18.14 -0.32
C GLU A 60 -16.97 17.67 -1.63
N SER A 61 -18.06 18.29 -2.05
CA SER A 61 -18.70 17.97 -3.34
C SER A 61 -17.76 18.19 -4.52
N ARG A 62 -16.88 19.21 -4.44
CA ARG A 62 -15.82 19.41 -5.44
C ARG A 62 -14.77 18.32 -5.43
N LEU A 63 -14.30 17.93 -4.23
CA LEU A 63 -13.39 16.81 -4.06
C LEU A 63 -13.95 15.55 -4.74
N VAL A 64 -15.19 15.19 -4.40
CA VAL A 64 -15.89 14.03 -4.98
C VAL A 64 -15.98 14.17 -6.49
N SER A 65 -16.47 15.29 -7.01
CA SER A 65 -16.65 15.47 -8.47
C SER A 65 -15.34 15.35 -9.27
N ARG A 66 -14.23 15.87 -8.73
CA ARG A 66 -12.95 15.97 -9.47
C ARG A 66 -12.08 14.74 -9.31
N HIS A 67 -12.15 14.09 -8.15
CA HIS A 67 -11.31 12.97 -7.80
C HIS A 67 -12.13 11.68 -7.66
N ALA A 68 -13.34 11.61 -8.23
CA ALA A 68 -14.15 10.38 -8.26
C ALA A 68 -13.38 9.19 -8.86
N ARG A 69 -12.50 9.47 -9.82
CA ARG A 69 -11.66 8.48 -10.50
C ARG A 69 -10.22 8.99 -10.59
N PHE A 70 -9.29 8.06 -10.64
CA PHE A 70 -7.89 8.30 -10.98
C PHE A 70 -7.61 7.55 -12.27
N ASP A 71 -7.27 8.27 -13.34
CA ASP A 71 -7.14 7.77 -14.71
C ASP A 71 -5.76 8.01 -15.33
N LYS A 72 -4.79 8.48 -14.53
CA LYS A 72 -3.43 8.81 -14.98
C LYS A 72 -2.52 7.59 -15.13
N ILE A 73 -2.86 6.50 -14.45
CA ILE A 73 -2.25 5.18 -14.64
C ILE A 73 -3.39 4.26 -15.09
N THR A 74 -3.20 3.60 -16.23
CA THR A 74 -4.22 2.84 -16.95
C THR A 74 -4.16 1.34 -16.64
N ASP A 75 -5.17 0.59 -17.06
CA ASP A 75 -5.15 -0.88 -16.96
C ASP A 75 -4.02 -1.46 -17.83
N GLU A 76 -3.66 -0.83 -18.95
CA GLU A 76 -2.50 -1.21 -19.77
C GLU A 76 -1.17 -0.97 -19.04
N ASP A 77 -1.07 0.07 -18.23
CA ASP A 77 0.09 0.28 -17.37
C ASP A 77 0.20 -0.84 -16.33
N ASN A 78 -0.92 -1.17 -15.67
CA ASN A 78 -0.97 -2.28 -14.71
C ASN A 78 -0.57 -3.61 -15.38
N ALA A 79 -1.12 -3.91 -16.56
CA ALA A 79 -0.80 -5.12 -17.31
C ALA A 79 0.70 -5.24 -17.69
N ARG A 80 1.38 -4.11 -17.91
CA ARG A 80 2.84 -4.07 -18.15
C ARG A 80 3.65 -4.16 -16.86
N PHE A 81 3.20 -3.53 -15.79
CA PHE A 81 3.90 -3.51 -14.51
C PHE A 81 3.86 -4.86 -13.80
N ILE A 82 2.74 -5.58 -13.84
CA ILE A 82 2.56 -6.84 -13.10
C ILE A 82 3.62 -7.89 -13.46
N PRO A 83 3.90 -8.21 -14.75
CA PRO A 83 4.97 -9.15 -15.09
C PRO A 83 6.35 -8.70 -14.61
N MET A 84 6.65 -7.39 -14.67
CA MET A 84 7.90 -6.83 -14.13
C MET A 84 7.97 -7.02 -12.62
N ALA A 85 6.88 -6.70 -11.91
CA ALA A 85 6.77 -6.86 -10.46
C ALA A 85 6.98 -8.31 -10.02
N LEU A 86 6.35 -9.26 -10.71
CA LEU A 86 6.49 -10.70 -10.42
C LEU A 86 7.92 -11.19 -10.63
N LYS A 87 8.58 -10.79 -11.72
CA LYS A 87 10.00 -11.11 -11.97
C LYS A 87 10.91 -10.51 -10.90
N ALA A 88 10.74 -9.24 -10.56
CA ALA A 88 11.52 -8.58 -9.52
C ALA A 88 11.34 -9.26 -8.16
N ASN A 89 10.10 -9.64 -7.81
CA ASN A 89 9.81 -10.39 -6.59
C ASN A 89 10.43 -11.80 -6.60
N ALA A 90 10.58 -12.46 -7.75
CA ALA A 90 11.35 -13.70 -7.87
C ALA A 90 12.87 -13.46 -7.72
N GLY A 91 13.32 -12.21 -7.83
CA GLY A 91 14.73 -11.81 -7.88
C GLY A 91 15.35 -11.99 -9.26
N GLU A 92 14.52 -12.04 -10.29
CA GLU A 92 14.97 -12.00 -11.68
C GLU A 92 15.31 -10.55 -12.08
N LYS A 93 16.19 -10.40 -13.07
CA LYS A 93 16.54 -9.09 -13.61
C LYS A 93 15.34 -8.49 -14.34
N THR A 94 15.06 -7.21 -14.09
CA THR A 94 14.03 -6.44 -14.79
C THR A 94 14.59 -5.09 -15.25
N GLU A 95 13.76 -4.30 -15.95
CA GLU A 95 14.12 -2.92 -16.32
C GLU A 95 14.16 -1.98 -15.10
N ALA A 96 13.37 -2.28 -14.06
CA ALA A 96 13.43 -1.58 -12.78
C ALA A 96 14.49 -2.21 -11.86
N GLU A 97 15.23 -1.36 -11.19
CA GLU A 97 16.24 -1.69 -10.18
C GLU A 97 15.86 -1.23 -8.77
N LEU A 98 14.89 -0.32 -8.67
CA LEU A 98 14.32 0.22 -7.45
C LEU A 98 12.81 0.34 -7.63
N PHE A 99 12.06 -0.02 -6.60
CA PHE A 99 10.61 0.09 -6.58
C PHE A 99 10.19 1.05 -5.47
N TYR A 100 9.27 1.95 -5.80
CA TYR A 100 8.54 2.81 -4.89
C TYR A 100 7.13 2.26 -4.70
N PHE A 101 6.64 2.29 -3.46
CA PHE A 101 5.30 1.87 -3.10
C PHE A 101 4.68 2.91 -2.16
N SER A 102 3.46 3.35 -2.45
CA SER A 102 2.64 4.21 -1.59
C SER A 102 1.28 3.58 -1.34
N GLU A 103 0.77 3.70 -0.13
CA GLU A 103 -0.55 3.20 0.23
C GLU A 103 -1.30 4.08 1.23
N ASN A 104 -2.64 4.05 1.16
CA ASN A 104 -3.49 4.54 2.23
C ASN A 104 -3.53 3.52 3.38
N ALA A 105 -2.84 3.83 4.49
CA ALA A 105 -2.69 2.93 5.63
C ALA A 105 -3.93 2.85 6.53
N VAL A 106 -4.83 3.83 6.45
CA VAL A 106 -5.99 3.98 7.35
C VAL A 106 -7.33 3.96 6.62
N LEU A 107 -7.34 3.54 5.35
CA LEU A 107 -8.52 3.54 4.47
C LEU A 107 -9.78 2.95 5.11
N LYS A 108 -9.64 1.84 5.85
CA LYS A 108 -10.77 1.21 6.54
C LYS A 108 -11.34 2.13 7.63
N GLU A 109 -10.49 2.73 8.45
CA GLU A 109 -10.93 3.64 9.51
C GLU A 109 -11.52 4.95 8.96
N LEU A 110 -11.00 5.43 7.81
CA LEU A 110 -11.60 6.54 7.10
C LEU A 110 -13.03 6.23 6.65
N ASN A 111 -13.24 5.05 6.05
CA ASN A 111 -14.56 4.59 5.61
C ASN A 111 -15.52 4.33 6.77
N ASP A 112 -15.05 3.72 7.85
CA ASP A 112 -15.92 3.22 8.92
C ASP A 112 -16.25 4.29 9.97
N LYS A 113 -15.34 5.26 10.21
CA LYS A 113 -15.41 6.13 11.40
C LYS A 113 -15.09 7.60 11.14
N VAL A 114 -13.95 7.88 10.50
CA VAL A 114 -13.42 9.26 10.46
C VAL A 114 -14.20 10.13 9.48
N VAL A 115 -14.24 9.69 8.22
CA VAL A 115 -14.95 10.39 7.14
C VAL A 115 -16.38 9.86 7.05
N ALA A 116 -16.54 8.53 7.15
CA ALA A 116 -17.84 7.84 7.09
C ALA A 116 -18.64 8.13 5.80
N ASP A 117 -17.94 8.45 4.72
CA ASP A 117 -18.49 8.70 3.38
C ASP A 117 -17.53 8.05 2.36
N LYS A 118 -17.97 6.95 1.74
CA LYS A 118 -17.12 6.14 0.86
C LYS A 118 -16.70 6.88 -0.41
N ASP A 119 -17.56 7.76 -0.92
CA ASP A 119 -17.27 8.52 -2.14
C ASP A 119 -16.24 9.61 -1.83
N LEU A 120 -16.40 10.28 -0.69
CA LEU A 120 -15.41 11.24 -0.22
C LEU A 120 -14.07 10.55 0.10
N VAL A 121 -14.06 9.41 0.78
CA VAL A 121 -12.81 8.64 1.03
C VAL A 121 -12.12 8.21 -0.26
N THR A 122 -12.90 7.77 -1.25
CA THR A 122 -12.38 7.46 -2.59
C THR A 122 -11.75 8.69 -3.23
N ALA A 123 -12.44 9.83 -3.19
CA ALA A 123 -11.95 11.08 -3.73
C ALA A 123 -10.69 11.59 -3.03
N LEU A 124 -10.62 11.46 -1.72
CA LEU A 124 -9.43 11.79 -0.92
C LEU A 124 -8.23 10.90 -1.31
N THR A 125 -8.48 9.60 -1.52
CA THR A 125 -7.43 8.67 -1.97
C THR A 125 -6.95 8.98 -3.38
N ASN A 126 -7.86 9.33 -4.29
CA ASN A 126 -7.50 9.73 -5.65
C ASN A 126 -6.81 11.09 -5.70
N LEU A 127 -7.21 12.07 -4.88
CA LEU A 127 -6.49 13.34 -4.72
C LEU A 127 -5.03 13.10 -4.34
N ARG A 128 -4.77 12.17 -3.40
CA ARG A 128 -3.39 11.81 -3.05
C ARG A 128 -2.63 11.26 -4.26
N LYS A 129 -3.24 10.33 -5.01
CA LYS A 129 -2.63 9.76 -6.21
C LYS A 129 -2.38 10.80 -7.30
N ASP A 130 -3.27 11.79 -7.46
CA ASP A 130 -3.06 12.90 -8.39
C ASP A 130 -1.85 13.74 -7.99
N LEU A 131 -1.68 14.02 -6.70
CA LEU A 131 -0.49 14.73 -6.19
C LEU A 131 0.78 13.90 -6.39
N GLU A 132 0.76 12.60 -6.11
CA GLU A 132 1.90 11.70 -6.36
C GLU A 132 2.23 11.60 -7.86
N HIS A 133 1.23 11.45 -8.71
CA HIS A 133 1.43 11.47 -10.15
C HIS A 133 2.06 12.79 -10.60
N PHE A 134 1.54 13.92 -10.14
CA PHE A 134 2.08 15.24 -10.46
C PHE A 134 3.53 15.41 -9.99
N TYR A 135 3.81 15.18 -8.70
CA TYR A 135 5.12 15.46 -8.12
C TYR A 135 6.19 14.40 -8.42
N LEU A 136 5.80 13.16 -8.71
CA LEU A 136 6.75 12.07 -8.98
C LEU A 136 6.92 11.81 -10.48
N HIS A 137 5.84 11.77 -11.26
CA HIS A 137 5.94 11.43 -12.69
C HIS A 137 6.32 12.62 -13.57
N GLN A 138 6.06 13.85 -13.09
CA GLN A 138 6.43 15.06 -13.83
C GLN A 138 7.77 15.65 -13.38
N ASP A 139 8.36 15.15 -12.29
CA ASP A 139 9.70 15.55 -11.88
C ASP A 139 10.72 15.06 -12.91
N PRO A 140 11.50 15.96 -13.54
CA PRO A 140 12.42 15.58 -14.62
C PRO A 140 13.49 14.57 -14.19
N GLU A 141 13.96 14.63 -12.94
CA GLU A 141 14.99 13.73 -12.42
C GLU A 141 14.42 12.32 -12.18
N LEU A 142 13.18 12.22 -11.69
CA LEU A 142 12.52 10.93 -11.51
C LEU A 142 12.04 10.34 -12.85
N LYS A 143 11.51 11.19 -13.73
CA LYS A 143 10.89 10.77 -15.00
C LYS A 143 11.87 10.07 -15.95
N ILE A 144 13.13 10.51 -16.01
CA ILE A 144 14.15 9.85 -16.85
C ILE A 144 14.45 8.42 -16.39
N HIS A 145 14.10 8.08 -15.14
CA HIS A 145 14.31 6.76 -14.57
C HIS A 145 13.07 5.88 -14.56
N LEU A 146 11.90 6.38 -14.99
CA LEU A 146 10.65 5.65 -14.96
C LEU A 146 10.69 4.41 -15.88
N ALA A 147 10.65 3.22 -15.27
CA ALA A 147 10.61 1.93 -15.97
C ALA A 147 9.19 1.33 -16.01
N GLY A 148 8.35 1.66 -15.03
CA GLY A 148 6.96 1.23 -15.03
C GLY A 148 6.16 1.86 -13.89
N GLN A 149 4.84 1.75 -13.96
CA GLN A 149 3.91 2.37 -13.02
C GLN A 149 2.69 1.47 -12.81
N TYR A 150 2.12 1.51 -11.62
CA TYR A 150 0.92 0.75 -11.26
C TYR A 150 0.06 1.56 -10.30
N SER A 151 -1.26 1.43 -10.41
CA SER A 151 -2.18 1.94 -9.41
C SER A 151 -3.42 1.07 -9.27
N ASP A 152 -3.88 0.93 -8.03
CA ASP A 152 -5.20 0.39 -7.72
C ASP A 152 -5.99 1.35 -6.82
N PHE A 153 -7.03 0.82 -6.17
CA PHE A 153 -7.87 1.62 -5.29
C PHE A 153 -7.10 2.26 -4.13
N LYS A 154 -6.14 1.55 -3.54
CA LYS A 154 -5.46 1.96 -2.31
C LYS A 154 -4.00 2.34 -2.50
N THR A 155 -3.40 1.96 -3.62
CA THR A 155 -1.94 2.06 -3.82
C THR A 155 -1.55 2.71 -5.14
N LEU A 156 -0.32 3.23 -5.13
CA LEU A 156 0.43 3.66 -6.31
C LEU A 156 1.84 3.08 -6.19
N GLN A 157 2.38 2.58 -7.29
CA GLN A 157 3.72 2.02 -7.36
C GLN A 157 4.45 2.54 -8.60
N ILE A 158 5.77 2.69 -8.47
CA ILE A 158 6.65 3.13 -9.55
C ILE A 158 7.89 2.22 -9.54
N GLY A 159 8.25 1.70 -10.71
CA GLY A 159 9.54 1.05 -10.96
C GLY A 159 10.51 2.05 -11.57
N LEU A 160 11.73 2.13 -11.04
CA LEU A 160 12.79 3.02 -11.49
C LEU A 160 14.01 2.21 -11.94
N ASN A 161 14.62 2.54 -13.08
CA ASN A 161 15.79 1.87 -13.65
C ASN A 161 17.14 2.31 -13.03
N THR A 162 17.14 2.67 -11.75
CA THR A 162 18.31 3.19 -11.05
C THR A 162 18.28 2.82 -9.57
N LYS A 163 19.47 2.71 -8.97
CA LYS A 163 19.66 2.60 -7.50
C LYS A 163 20.36 3.83 -6.92
N ASP A 164 20.45 4.92 -7.69
CA ASP A 164 21.16 6.12 -7.26
C ASP A 164 20.53 6.67 -5.96
N PRO A 165 21.32 6.78 -4.86
CA PRO A 165 20.83 7.33 -3.60
C PRO A 165 20.25 8.75 -3.73
N ARG A 166 20.68 9.53 -4.74
CA ARG A 166 20.14 10.88 -5.01
C ARG A 166 18.68 10.83 -5.46
N VAL A 167 18.32 9.83 -6.28
CA VAL A 167 16.94 9.60 -6.72
C VAL A 167 16.06 9.18 -5.53
N VAL A 168 16.58 8.38 -4.60
CA VAL A 168 15.88 8.02 -3.35
C VAL A 168 15.67 9.25 -2.46
N ALA A 169 16.68 10.10 -2.30
CA ALA A 169 16.55 11.35 -1.56
C ALA A 169 15.53 12.30 -2.19
N ARG A 170 15.50 12.37 -3.53
CA ARG A 170 14.49 13.15 -4.27
C ARG A 170 13.08 12.61 -4.06
N LEU A 171 12.88 11.29 -4.07
CA LEU A 171 11.60 10.67 -3.72
C LEU A 171 11.14 11.09 -2.32
N ASP A 172 12.00 11.00 -1.32
CA ASP A 172 11.68 11.37 0.08
C ASP A 172 11.30 12.85 0.21
N GLU A 173 12.08 13.74 -0.43
CA GLU A 173 11.77 15.17 -0.52
C GLU A 173 10.35 15.41 -1.10
N LYS A 174 10.04 14.79 -2.24
CA LYS A 174 8.71 14.94 -2.87
C LYS A 174 7.60 14.39 -2.00
N ILE A 175 7.80 13.26 -1.33
CA ILE A 175 6.80 12.69 -0.41
C ILE A 175 6.50 13.66 0.74
N GLY A 176 7.52 14.30 1.31
CA GLY A 176 7.33 15.36 2.32
C GLY A 176 6.46 16.51 1.80
N ILE A 177 6.74 17.00 0.59
CA ILE A 177 5.95 18.05 -0.07
C ILE A 177 4.50 17.60 -0.30
N ILE A 178 4.30 16.37 -0.81
CA ILE A 178 2.98 15.81 -1.08
C ILE A 178 2.18 15.65 0.22
N ASN A 179 2.80 15.13 1.29
CA ASN A 179 2.17 14.98 2.62
C ASN A 179 1.69 16.34 3.16
N LYS A 180 2.56 17.35 3.10
CA LYS A 180 2.22 18.70 3.54
C LYS A 180 1.07 19.28 2.73
N LYS A 181 1.17 19.27 1.39
CA LYS A 181 0.14 19.83 0.50
C LYS A 181 -1.20 19.14 0.64
N TYR A 182 -1.19 17.81 0.76
CA TYR A 182 -2.40 17.04 0.99
C TYR A 182 -3.06 17.45 2.32
N SER A 183 -2.30 17.50 3.42
CA SER A 183 -2.83 17.92 4.71
C SER A 183 -3.31 19.36 4.74
N ASP A 184 -2.55 20.30 4.18
CA ASP A 184 -2.93 21.70 4.06
C ASP A 184 -4.24 21.84 3.27
N TYR A 185 -4.38 21.08 2.17
CA TYR A 185 -5.59 21.06 1.37
C TYR A 185 -6.79 20.53 2.16
N LEU A 186 -6.61 19.58 3.08
CA LEU A 186 -7.70 19.00 3.86
C LEU A 186 -8.05 19.75 5.15
N SER A 187 -7.13 20.56 5.69
CA SER A 187 -7.26 21.26 6.98
C SER A 187 -8.67 21.78 7.30
N SER A 188 -9.20 22.68 6.47
CA SER A 188 -10.55 23.27 6.63
C SER A 188 -11.70 22.27 6.61
N VAL A 189 -11.61 21.21 5.80
CA VAL A 189 -12.64 20.17 5.74
C VAL A 189 -12.55 19.27 6.97
N ALA A 190 -11.32 18.91 7.35
CA ALA A 190 -11.04 18.08 8.51
C ALA A 190 -11.50 18.72 9.82
N GLU A 191 -11.28 20.03 9.98
CA GLU A 191 -11.74 20.82 11.12
C GLU A 191 -13.27 20.89 11.16
N LYS A 192 -13.92 21.28 10.05
CA LYS A 192 -15.39 21.33 9.93
C LYS A 192 -16.04 19.97 10.26
N ARG A 193 -15.41 18.87 9.85
CA ARG A 193 -15.93 17.51 10.03
C ARG A 193 -15.44 16.82 11.30
N VAL A 194 -14.60 17.48 12.09
CA VAL A 194 -14.11 17.00 13.38
C VAL A 194 -13.40 15.63 13.22
N TRP A 195 -12.62 15.50 12.14
CA TRP A 195 -11.99 14.23 11.75
C TRP A 195 -10.92 13.77 12.74
N ARG A 196 -10.18 14.71 13.33
CA ARG A 196 -9.09 14.40 14.27
C ARG A 196 -9.62 13.71 15.53
N GLU A 197 -10.79 14.12 16.01
CA GLU A 197 -11.44 13.60 17.21
C GLU A 197 -12.08 12.22 16.96
N LYS A 198 -12.51 11.96 15.71
CA LYS A 198 -13.06 10.66 15.29
C LYS A 198 -11.97 9.62 15.03
N GLY A 199 -10.75 10.05 14.71
CA GLY A 199 -9.63 9.18 14.37
C GLY A 199 -8.93 8.58 15.59
N SER A 200 -8.33 7.42 15.39
CA SER A 200 -7.40 6.77 16.31
C SER A 200 -6.04 6.51 15.64
N GLY A 201 -4.97 6.43 16.44
CA GLY A 201 -3.62 6.22 15.93
C GLY A 201 -3.25 7.17 14.77
N LEU A 202 -2.89 6.58 13.63
CA LEU A 202 -2.52 7.29 12.40
C LEU A 202 -3.67 8.08 11.78
N ALA A 203 -4.92 7.66 11.99
CA ALA A 203 -6.08 8.29 11.36
C ALA A 203 -6.40 9.68 11.94
N LYS A 204 -5.83 10.03 13.10
CA LYS A 204 -5.98 11.36 13.74
C LYS A 204 -5.39 12.51 12.93
N ASP A 205 -4.41 12.23 12.07
CA ASP A 205 -3.69 13.25 11.33
C ASP A 205 -3.61 12.89 9.85
N SER A 206 -4.15 13.76 8.98
CA SER A 206 -4.15 13.56 7.54
C SER A 206 -2.75 13.48 6.93
N THR A 207 -1.74 14.03 7.60
CA THR A 207 -0.34 13.85 7.17
C THR A 207 0.08 12.38 7.23
N SER A 208 -0.51 11.59 8.14
CA SER A 208 -0.14 10.20 8.48
C SER A 208 -1.06 9.15 7.86
N TRP A 209 -1.94 9.54 6.94
CA TRP A 209 -2.84 8.58 6.28
C TRP A 209 -2.14 7.73 5.22
N PHE A 210 -1.07 8.27 4.62
CA PHE A 210 -0.32 7.61 3.55
C PHE A 210 1.11 7.34 3.99
N HIS A 211 1.58 6.14 3.65
CA HIS A 211 2.95 5.72 3.92
C HIS A 211 3.57 5.19 2.66
N ALA A 212 4.87 5.41 2.55
CA ALA A 212 5.63 5.01 1.39
C ALA A 212 6.92 4.30 1.77
N GLY A 213 7.36 3.44 0.86
CA GLY A 213 8.59 2.69 1.01
C GLY A 213 9.28 2.44 -0.31
N VAL A 214 10.58 2.14 -0.24
CA VAL A 214 11.39 1.72 -1.38
C VAL A 214 12.11 0.40 -1.11
N GLY A 215 12.29 -0.40 -2.15
CA GLY A 215 12.94 -1.71 -2.09
C GLY A 215 13.47 -2.17 -3.44
N ALA A 216 14.21 -3.28 -3.46
CA ALA A 216 14.70 -3.86 -4.71
C ALA A 216 13.59 -4.63 -5.47
N SER A 217 12.47 -4.90 -4.81
CA SER A 217 11.25 -5.44 -5.41
C SER A 217 10.00 -4.69 -4.90
N PRO A 218 8.85 -4.79 -5.57
CA PRO A 218 7.58 -4.24 -5.09
C PRO A 218 7.21 -4.71 -3.69
N ASP A 219 7.44 -5.99 -3.37
CA ASP A 219 7.09 -6.55 -2.06
C ASP A 219 8.01 -6.01 -0.96
N GLU A 220 9.30 -5.84 -1.23
CA GLU A 220 10.21 -5.17 -0.31
C GLU A 220 9.79 -3.72 -0.04
N ALA A 221 9.44 -2.98 -1.10
CA ALA A 221 8.96 -1.60 -0.99
C ALA A 221 7.65 -1.52 -0.17
N ALA A 222 6.72 -2.45 -0.39
CA ALA A 222 5.47 -2.55 0.37
C ALA A 222 5.70 -2.87 1.85
N LEU A 223 6.64 -3.76 2.18
CA LEU A 223 7.00 -4.04 3.58
C LEU A 223 7.65 -2.83 4.25
N ALA A 224 8.47 -2.08 3.52
CA ALA A 224 9.06 -0.84 4.02
C ALA A 224 7.99 0.24 4.27
N ALA A 225 7.01 0.38 3.37
CA ALA A 225 5.87 1.28 3.56
C ALA A 225 5.03 0.89 4.79
N ARG A 226 4.83 -0.40 5.03
CA ARG A 226 4.15 -0.86 6.26
C ARG A 226 4.96 -0.63 7.52
N ASP A 227 6.28 -0.82 7.48
CA ASP A 227 7.13 -0.52 8.63
C ASP A 227 7.09 0.99 8.95
N SER A 228 6.99 1.86 7.94
CA SER A 228 6.79 3.31 8.12
C SER A 228 5.54 3.64 8.96
N ARG A 229 4.46 2.84 8.86
CA ARG A 229 3.25 2.99 9.69
C ARG A 229 3.55 2.87 11.18
N TYR A 230 4.31 1.85 11.57
CA TYR A 230 4.64 1.61 12.98
C TYR A 230 5.58 2.68 13.53
N GLN A 231 6.47 3.17 12.69
CA GLN A 231 7.53 4.10 13.08
C GLN A 231 7.00 5.53 13.17
N THR A 232 6.00 5.88 12.37
CA THR A 232 5.30 7.17 12.47
C THR A 232 4.60 7.38 13.80
N LEU A 233 4.25 6.29 14.52
CA LEU A 233 3.72 6.41 15.88
C LEU A 233 4.79 6.82 16.91
N THR A 234 6.08 6.69 16.56
CA THR A 234 7.22 7.03 17.43
C THR A 234 8.06 8.20 16.88
N GLU A 235 8.02 8.46 15.58
CA GLU A 235 8.74 9.52 14.87
C GLU A 235 7.84 10.75 14.63
N LYS A 236 8.42 11.90 14.25
CA LYS A 236 7.68 13.16 13.97
C LYS A 236 7.03 13.19 12.58
N GLY A 237 6.22 12.17 12.27
CA GLY A 237 5.45 12.08 11.01
C GLY A 237 6.00 11.06 10.01
N PRO A 238 5.26 10.80 8.92
CA PRO A 238 5.65 9.79 7.94
C PRO A 238 6.75 10.30 7.01
N ARG A 239 7.70 9.42 6.77
CA ARG A 239 8.79 9.58 5.78
C ARG A 239 8.88 8.37 4.87
N LEU A 240 9.57 8.54 3.74
CA LEU A 240 9.95 7.40 2.92
C LEU A 240 10.85 6.49 3.72
N ARG A 241 10.59 5.18 3.67
CA ARG A 241 11.40 4.18 4.35
C ARG A 241 11.98 3.20 3.36
N SER A 242 13.26 2.92 3.47
CA SER A 242 13.87 1.86 2.68
C SER A 242 13.64 0.49 3.33
N PHE A 243 13.61 -0.55 2.51
CA PHE A 243 13.57 -1.93 2.99
C PHE A 243 14.78 -2.25 3.88
N ALA A 244 15.95 -1.68 3.56
CA ALA A 244 17.17 -1.78 4.37
C ALA A 244 16.95 -1.27 5.81
N GLU A 245 16.30 -0.13 5.99
CA GLU A 245 15.94 0.41 7.32
C GLU A 245 14.91 -0.46 8.06
N ALA A 246 14.00 -1.10 7.32
CA ALA A 246 12.95 -1.95 7.88
C ALA A 246 13.44 -3.35 8.31
N GLN A 247 14.62 -3.78 7.86
CA GLN A 247 15.09 -5.18 8.03
C GLN A 247 15.09 -5.64 9.48
N SER A 248 15.62 -4.82 10.40
CA SER A 248 15.76 -5.20 11.81
C SER A 248 14.39 -5.43 12.49
N GLY A 249 13.42 -4.56 12.22
CA GLY A 249 12.05 -4.66 12.74
C GLY A 249 11.28 -5.83 12.15
N LEU A 250 11.47 -6.10 10.85
CA LEU A 250 10.88 -7.25 10.17
C LEU A 250 11.49 -8.57 10.64
N ASP A 251 12.81 -8.66 10.82
CA ASP A 251 13.45 -9.85 11.38
C ASP A 251 13.04 -10.13 12.82
N ALA A 252 12.91 -9.08 13.64
CA ALA A 252 12.32 -9.22 14.97
C ALA A 252 10.89 -9.79 14.88
N SER A 253 10.07 -9.26 13.98
CA SER A 253 8.68 -9.72 13.78
C SER A 253 8.62 -11.18 13.34
N GLY A 254 9.48 -11.60 12.41
CA GLY A 254 9.58 -13.00 11.99
C GLY A 254 9.97 -13.95 13.13
N ARG A 255 10.94 -13.55 13.98
CA ARG A 255 11.31 -14.32 15.17
C ARG A 255 10.20 -14.39 16.21
N PHE A 256 9.43 -13.32 16.39
CA PHE A 256 8.27 -13.35 17.29
C PHE A 256 7.14 -14.22 16.72
N ALA A 257 6.88 -14.14 15.42
CA ALA A 257 5.91 -14.99 14.75
C ALA A 257 6.27 -16.47 14.91
N ASP A 258 7.54 -16.85 14.78
CA ASP A 258 7.96 -18.25 14.98
C ASP A 258 7.85 -18.72 16.44
N ARG A 259 8.13 -17.84 17.41
CA ARG A 259 7.87 -18.13 18.82
C ARG A 259 6.39 -18.43 19.08
N TYR A 260 5.49 -17.60 18.55
CA TYR A 260 4.06 -17.85 18.65
C TYR A 260 3.63 -19.11 17.89
N ARG A 261 4.19 -19.38 16.71
CA ARG A 261 3.95 -20.64 15.97
C ARG A 261 4.27 -21.86 16.82
N THR A 262 5.44 -21.89 17.46
CA THR A 262 5.85 -23.02 18.31
C THR A 262 4.87 -23.23 19.46
N TRP A 263 4.43 -22.14 20.09
CA TRP A 263 3.41 -22.19 21.14
C TRP A 263 2.07 -22.71 20.60
N VAL A 264 1.57 -22.17 19.48
CA VAL A 264 0.32 -22.60 18.82
C VAL A 264 0.37 -24.09 18.48
N ALA A 265 1.45 -24.55 17.83
CA ALA A 265 1.61 -25.95 17.45
C ALA A 265 1.57 -26.88 18.65
N LYS A 266 2.23 -26.51 19.76
CA LYS A 266 2.19 -27.28 21.02
C LYS A 266 0.81 -27.23 21.68
N ARG A 267 0.17 -26.06 21.71
CA ARG A 267 -1.10 -25.84 22.42
C ARG A 267 -2.29 -26.54 21.77
N PHE A 268 -2.26 -26.66 20.44
CA PHE A 268 -3.38 -27.15 19.64
C PHE A 268 -3.06 -28.47 18.90
N SER A 269 -2.00 -29.20 19.29
CA SER A 269 -1.59 -30.45 18.62
C SER A 269 -2.66 -31.55 18.63
N GLY A 270 -3.56 -31.54 19.61
CA GLY A 270 -4.70 -32.47 19.72
C GLY A 270 -6.05 -31.86 19.37
N VAL A 271 -6.09 -30.65 18.79
CA VAL A 271 -7.34 -29.97 18.42
C VAL A 271 -7.55 -30.10 16.93
N GLU A 272 -8.54 -30.90 16.54
CA GLU A 272 -8.89 -31.15 15.14
C GLU A 272 -9.23 -29.85 14.40
N GLY A 273 -8.77 -29.73 13.16
CA GLY A 273 -9.05 -28.57 12.29
C GLY A 273 -8.31 -27.27 12.63
N MET A 274 -7.63 -27.16 13.79
CA MET A 274 -6.94 -25.92 14.19
C MET A 274 -5.61 -25.69 13.48
N LEU A 275 -4.91 -26.77 13.12
CA LEU A 275 -3.55 -26.73 12.60
C LEU A 275 -3.43 -27.35 11.21
N THR A 276 -2.46 -26.88 10.45
CA THR A 276 -2.04 -27.44 9.15
C THR A 276 -0.53 -27.52 9.08
N ASP A 277 0.01 -28.52 8.38
CA ASP A 277 1.45 -28.59 8.10
C ASP A 277 1.84 -27.53 7.06
N ALA A 278 3.00 -26.90 7.27
CA ALA A 278 3.68 -26.03 6.33
C ALA A 278 4.49 -26.80 5.26
N GLY A 279 4.36 -28.13 5.21
CA GLY A 279 5.10 -29.01 4.30
C GLY A 279 6.51 -29.34 4.79
N THR A 280 6.78 -29.14 6.09
CA THR A 280 8.10 -29.32 6.71
C THR A 280 8.01 -30.04 8.06
N GLY A 281 6.84 -30.63 8.38
CA GLY A 281 6.54 -31.12 9.73
C GLY A 281 6.31 -30.00 10.76
N ARG A 282 6.23 -28.74 10.29
CA ARG A 282 5.98 -27.56 11.13
C ARG A 282 4.54 -27.14 10.98
N TYR A 283 3.82 -27.11 12.08
CA TYR A 283 2.41 -26.74 12.08
C TYR A 283 2.19 -25.24 12.28
N VAL A 284 1.20 -24.71 11.58
CA VAL A 284 0.67 -23.33 11.67
C VAL A 284 -0.86 -23.39 11.82
N LEU A 285 -1.51 -22.24 12.09
CA LEU A 285 -2.98 -22.18 12.10
C LEU A 285 -3.54 -22.51 10.71
N SER A 286 -4.62 -23.28 10.65
CA SER A 286 -5.36 -23.54 9.42
C SER A 286 -6.12 -22.30 8.93
N ALA A 287 -6.46 -22.24 7.65
CA ALA A 287 -7.35 -21.19 7.13
C ALA A 287 -8.70 -21.15 7.87
N GLU A 288 -9.24 -22.31 8.27
CA GLU A 288 -10.51 -22.36 8.99
C GLU A 288 -10.42 -21.71 10.38
N ALA A 289 -9.35 -21.99 11.13
CA ALA A 289 -9.10 -21.37 12.43
C ALA A 289 -8.89 -19.86 12.29
N ILE A 290 -8.13 -19.43 11.29
CA ILE A 290 -7.92 -18.01 10.97
C ILE A 290 -9.25 -17.33 10.62
N GLU A 291 -10.06 -17.92 9.75
CA GLU A 291 -11.36 -17.37 9.36
C GLU A 291 -12.30 -17.26 10.56
N ALA A 292 -12.35 -18.29 11.41
CA ALA A 292 -13.13 -18.30 12.63
C ALA A 292 -12.77 -17.13 13.56
N MET A 293 -11.48 -16.91 13.80
CA MET A 293 -11.03 -15.79 14.63
C MET A 293 -11.29 -14.42 13.99
N LYS A 294 -11.06 -14.27 12.68
CA LYS A 294 -11.29 -12.99 11.98
C LYS A 294 -12.77 -12.61 11.90
N LYS A 295 -13.68 -13.59 11.95
CA LYS A 295 -15.13 -13.37 11.97
C LYS A 295 -15.70 -13.22 13.39
N ALA A 296 -14.87 -13.35 14.42
CA ALA A 296 -15.28 -13.11 15.79
C ALA A 296 -15.67 -11.62 15.92
N THR A 297 -16.97 -11.38 16.11
CA THR A 297 -17.53 -10.04 16.23
C THR A 297 -17.73 -9.74 17.70
N PRO A 298 -16.93 -8.85 18.29
CA PRO A 298 -17.08 -8.54 19.71
C PRO A 298 -18.31 -7.65 19.92
N LEU A 299 -19.01 -7.84 21.05
CA LEU A 299 -20.13 -6.98 21.44
C LEU A 299 -19.67 -5.54 21.66
N GLU A 300 -18.48 -5.37 22.25
CA GLU A 300 -17.80 -4.09 22.42
C GLU A 300 -16.46 -4.09 21.68
N PRO A 301 -16.04 -3.00 21.03
CA PRO A 301 -14.78 -2.91 20.30
C PRO A 301 -13.56 -2.74 21.23
N THR A 302 -13.49 -3.54 22.29
CA THR A 302 -12.41 -3.56 23.28
C THR A 302 -11.53 -4.81 23.11
N ALA A 303 -10.33 -4.79 23.68
CA ALA A 303 -9.45 -5.96 23.68
C ALA A 303 -10.10 -7.16 24.41
N ALA A 304 -10.81 -6.89 25.50
CA ALA A 304 -11.54 -7.90 26.27
C ALA A 304 -12.70 -8.49 25.45
N GLY A 305 -13.51 -7.64 24.81
CA GLY A 305 -14.62 -8.08 23.96
C GLY A 305 -14.13 -8.92 22.77
N TYR A 306 -13.02 -8.52 22.13
CA TYR A 306 -12.39 -9.34 21.09
C TYR A 306 -11.97 -10.70 21.63
N ALA A 307 -11.24 -10.75 22.74
CA ALA A 307 -10.78 -12.01 23.32
C ALA A 307 -11.94 -12.93 23.71
N GLU A 308 -13.03 -12.39 24.27
CA GLU A 308 -14.24 -13.17 24.58
C GLU A 308 -14.90 -13.75 23.32
N SER A 309 -15.05 -12.94 22.25
CA SER A 309 -15.62 -13.41 20.99
C SER A 309 -14.79 -14.52 20.34
N VAL A 310 -13.46 -14.43 20.39
CA VAL A 310 -12.55 -15.47 19.90
C VAL A 310 -12.69 -16.75 20.72
N ARG A 311 -12.73 -16.65 22.05
CA ARG A 311 -12.96 -17.80 22.94
C ARG A 311 -14.25 -18.53 22.59
N ALA A 312 -15.34 -17.79 22.46
CA ALA A 312 -16.65 -18.35 22.13
C ALA A 312 -16.64 -19.08 20.78
N VAL A 313 -16.03 -18.46 19.76
CA VAL A 313 -15.96 -19.06 18.42
C VAL A 313 -15.07 -20.31 18.39
N LEU A 314 -13.89 -20.29 19.02
CA LEU A 314 -13.00 -21.44 19.02
C LEU A 314 -13.54 -22.61 19.84
N LYS A 315 -14.19 -22.34 20.98
CA LYS A 315 -14.88 -23.37 21.76
C LYS A 315 -16.01 -24.02 20.95
N LYS A 316 -16.82 -23.19 20.26
CA LYS A 316 -17.95 -23.68 19.46
C LYS A 316 -17.50 -24.49 18.23
N ARG A 317 -16.47 -24.04 17.51
CA ARG A 317 -16.06 -24.65 16.24
C ARG A 317 -15.07 -25.80 16.39
N PHE A 318 -14.15 -25.70 17.35
CA PHE A 318 -13.03 -26.64 17.47
C PHE A 318 -13.00 -27.35 18.83
N GLY A 319 -13.97 -27.08 19.72
CA GLY A 319 -13.94 -27.60 21.10
C GLY A 319 -12.78 -27.03 21.93
N ALA A 320 -12.09 -25.99 21.44
CA ALA A 320 -10.91 -25.43 22.11
C ALA A 320 -11.32 -24.40 23.17
N ASP A 321 -11.19 -24.77 24.44
CA ASP A 321 -11.26 -23.79 25.53
C ASP A 321 -9.92 -23.07 25.66
N ILE A 322 -9.93 -21.75 25.60
CA ILE A 322 -8.73 -20.90 25.68
C ILE A 322 -8.97 -19.77 26.68
N SER A 323 -7.90 -19.27 27.28
CA SER A 323 -7.91 -18.09 28.14
C SER A 323 -7.84 -16.78 27.35
N PHE A 324 -8.10 -15.65 28.03
CA PHE A 324 -7.93 -14.32 27.46
C PHE A 324 -6.51 -14.07 26.92
N LYS A 325 -5.48 -14.47 27.68
CA LYS A 325 -4.07 -14.33 27.26
C LYS A 325 -3.74 -15.14 26.01
N GLU A 326 -4.36 -16.31 25.85
CA GLU A 326 -4.17 -17.14 24.66
C GLU A 326 -4.87 -16.55 23.43
N ALA A 327 -6.06 -15.95 23.61
CA ALA A 327 -6.74 -15.21 22.54
C ALA A 327 -5.91 -14.00 22.06
N GLU A 328 -5.30 -13.26 22.99
CA GLU A 328 -4.36 -12.19 22.65
C GLU A 328 -3.10 -12.69 21.95
N ALA A 329 -2.55 -13.83 22.38
CA ALA A 329 -1.40 -14.46 21.75
C ALA A 329 -1.71 -14.87 20.30
N LEU A 330 -2.88 -15.45 20.05
CA LEU A 330 -3.36 -15.78 18.70
C LEU A 330 -3.52 -14.53 17.83
N LYS A 331 -4.09 -13.45 18.39
CA LYS A 331 -4.19 -12.16 17.69
C LYS A 331 -2.81 -11.64 17.30
N LYS A 332 -1.88 -11.58 18.27
CA LYS A 332 -0.50 -11.12 18.03
C LYS A 332 0.20 -11.98 16.98
N TYR A 333 -0.02 -13.29 16.99
CA TYR A 333 0.54 -14.19 15.99
C TYR A 333 0.05 -13.85 14.57
N MET A 334 -1.26 -13.67 14.40
CA MET A 334 -1.86 -13.27 13.12
C MET A 334 -1.39 -11.88 12.69
N ASP A 335 -1.37 -10.90 13.60
CA ASP A 335 -0.92 -9.53 13.31
C ASP A 335 0.55 -9.52 12.84
N LEU A 336 1.43 -10.30 13.50
CA LEU A 336 2.85 -10.40 13.14
C LEU A 336 3.06 -11.03 11.76
N ALA A 337 2.24 -12.02 11.42
CA ALA A 337 2.29 -12.66 10.10
C ALA A 337 1.72 -11.76 9.01
N ASP A 338 0.62 -11.04 9.28
CA ASP A 338 -0.02 -10.15 8.32
C ASP A 338 0.90 -8.98 7.90
N ARG A 339 1.87 -8.61 8.75
CA ARG A 339 2.94 -7.66 8.36
C ARG A 339 3.64 -8.08 7.07
N PHE A 340 3.78 -9.38 6.82
CA PHE A 340 4.46 -9.94 5.65
C PHE A 340 3.55 -10.14 4.43
N SER A 341 2.22 -10.04 4.56
CA SER A 341 1.27 -10.31 3.49
C SER A 341 1.61 -9.51 2.23
N PRO A 342 1.82 -10.09 1.05
CA PRO A 342 2.25 -9.30 -0.09
C PRO A 342 1.10 -8.40 -0.60
N PRO A 343 1.37 -7.26 -1.26
CA PRO A 343 0.31 -6.49 -1.90
C PRO A 343 -0.36 -7.32 -3.00
N LEU A 344 -1.67 -7.20 -3.12
CA LEU A 344 -2.40 -7.75 -4.26
C LEU A 344 -2.14 -6.85 -5.47
N LEU A 345 -1.90 -7.49 -6.62
CA LEU A 345 -1.75 -6.80 -7.89
C LEU A 345 -2.97 -7.11 -8.75
N MET A 346 -3.67 -6.08 -9.19
CA MET A 346 -4.87 -6.20 -10.00
C MET A 346 -4.60 -5.65 -11.41
N ASP A 347 -4.96 -6.42 -12.42
CA ASP A 347 -4.87 -6.01 -13.83
C ASP A 347 -5.84 -4.85 -14.13
N LYS A 348 -7.09 -4.99 -13.70
CA LYS A 348 -8.16 -4.03 -13.92
C LYS A 348 -9.13 -3.96 -12.75
N ARG A 349 -9.75 -2.79 -12.59
CA ARG A 349 -10.88 -2.64 -11.68
C ARG A 349 -12.19 -2.73 -12.46
N VAL A 350 -12.98 -3.76 -12.19
CA VAL A 350 -14.34 -3.86 -12.71
C VAL A 350 -15.31 -3.22 -11.72
N VAL A 351 -15.99 -2.15 -12.14
CA VAL A 351 -17.12 -1.58 -11.39
C VAL A 351 -18.38 -2.28 -11.87
N ILE A 352 -19.09 -2.92 -10.94
CA ILE A 352 -20.36 -3.57 -11.22
C ILE A 352 -21.47 -2.56 -10.92
N ASP A 353 -22.20 -2.14 -11.96
CA ASP A 353 -23.37 -1.29 -11.82
C ASP A 353 -24.60 -2.16 -11.51
N MET A 354 -25.01 -2.14 -10.23
CA MET A 354 -26.16 -2.91 -9.74
C MET A 354 -27.51 -2.32 -10.20
N SER A 355 -27.53 -1.13 -10.81
CA SER A 355 -28.75 -0.52 -11.36
C SER A 355 -29.11 -1.06 -12.75
N GLN A 356 -28.17 -1.72 -13.43
CA GLN A 356 -28.41 -2.35 -14.71
C GLN A 356 -28.91 -3.80 -14.51
N PRO A 357 -29.82 -4.30 -15.38
CA PRO A 357 -30.21 -5.70 -15.37
C PRO A 357 -28.96 -6.58 -15.44
N ALA A 358 -28.81 -7.53 -14.52
CA ALA A 358 -27.61 -8.35 -14.40
C ALA A 358 -27.33 -9.12 -15.69
N ALA A 359 -26.39 -8.62 -16.51
CA ALA A 359 -25.93 -9.30 -17.73
C ALA A 359 -24.99 -10.48 -17.43
N ALA A 360 -24.63 -10.70 -16.15
CA ALA A 360 -23.72 -11.75 -15.72
C ALA A 360 -24.03 -12.20 -14.27
N VAL A 361 -23.66 -13.45 -13.95
CA VAL A 361 -23.64 -13.95 -12.57
C VAL A 361 -22.51 -13.26 -11.82
N ILE A 362 -22.83 -12.49 -10.78
CA ILE A 362 -21.85 -11.90 -9.87
C ILE A 362 -21.54 -12.94 -8.80
N SER A 363 -20.34 -13.53 -8.85
CA SER A 363 -19.76 -14.22 -7.70
C SER A 363 -18.91 -13.22 -6.92
N ALA A 364 -19.24 -12.99 -5.66
CA ALA A 364 -18.52 -12.06 -4.78
C ALA A 364 -18.18 -12.73 -3.45
N ASP A 365 -17.00 -12.38 -2.94
CA ASP A 365 -16.31 -12.94 -1.77
C ASP A 365 -16.15 -14.48 -1.84
N PHE A 366 -15.04 -14.95 -2.42
CA PHE A 366 -14.60 -16.33 -2.21
C PHE A 366 -14.30 -16.50 -0.72
N LYS A 367 -15.31 -16.93 0.03
CA LYS A 367 -15.28 -17.14 1.48
C LYS A 367 -13.94 -17.75 1.89
N GLY A 368 -13.20 -17.01 2.71
CA GLY A 368 -11.94 -17.47 3.29
C GLY A 368 -10.67 -17.11 2.53
N GLN A 369 -10.70 -16.37 1.39
CA GLN A 369 -9.46 -16.02 0.68
C GLN A 369 -8.46 -15.26 1.56
N ASN A 370 -8.94 -14.29 2.34
CA ASN A 370 -8.10 -13.57 3.31
C ASN A 370 -7.51 -14.48 4.38
N ALA A 371 -8.16 -15.60 4.71
CA ALA A 371 -7.65 -16.58 5.66
C ALA A 371 -6.65 -17.54 5.00
N ARG A 372 -6.89 -17.95 3.76
CA ARG A 372 -5.97 -18.75 2.93
C ARG A 372 -4.67 -18.00 2.64
N ASN A 373 -4.74 -16.72 2.28
CA ASN A 373 -3.56 -15.87 2.09
C ASN A 373 -2.71 -15.79 3.37
N LEU A 374 -3.36 -15.64 4.53
CA LEU A 374 -2.67 -15.59 5.81
C LEU A 374 -2.11 -16.96 6.22
N GLU A 375 -2.84 -18.04 5.97
CA GLU A 375 -2.35 -19.42 6.14
C GLU A 375 -1.08 -19.65 5.31
N GLU A 376 -1.09 -19.34 4.02
CA GLU A 376 0.08 -19.51 3.17
C GLU A 376 1.23 -18.57 3.56
N THR A 377 0.94 -17.36 4.04
CA THR A 377 1.95 -16.48 4.67
C THR A 377 2.57 -17.14 5.89
N LEU A 378 1.77 -17.73 6.79
CA LEU A 378 2.26 -18.45 7.96
C LEU A 378 3.11 -19.66 7.57
N LYS A 379 2.66 -20.45 6.59
CA LYS A 379 3.42 -21.59 6.06
C LYS A 379 4.74 -21.13 5.46
N ALA A 380 4.75 -20.04 4.70
CA ALA A 380 5.95 -19.46 4.11
C ALA A 380 6.97 -19.03 5.18
N LEU A 381 6.51 -18.32 6.22
CA LEU A 381 7.36 -17.92 7.35
C LEU A 381 7.91 -19.13 8.13
N ALA A 382 7.10 -20.20 8.29
CA ALA A 382 7.55 -21.43 8.93
C ALA A 382 8.61 -22.18 8.10
N ARG A 383 8.43 -22.24 6.77
CA ARG A 383 9.38 -22.87 5.82
C ARG A 383 10.72 -22.12 5.74
N THR A 384 10.70 -20.80 5.95
CA THR A 384 11.87 -19.92 5.79
C THR A 384 12.40 -19.38 7.12
N GLU A 385 12.14 -20.10 8.22
CA GLU A 385 12.73 -19.76 9.50
C GLU A 385 14.26 -19.70 9.36
N LYS A 386 14.88 -18.65 9.92
CA LYS A 386 16.33 -18.37 9.85
C LYS A 386 16.88 -18.05 8.46
N ALA A 387 16.10 -18.18 7.38
CA ALA A 387 16.50 -17.66 6.08
C ALA A 387 16.65 -16.13 6.12
N PRO A 388 17.50 -15.54 5.27
CA PRO A 388 17.56 -14.08 5.09
C PRO A 388 16.18 -13.50 4.76
N LEU A 389 15.91 -12.28 5.25
CA LEU A 389 14.61 -11.63 5.07
C LEU A 389 14.14 -11.60 3.60
N PRO A 390 14.97 -11.24 2.59
CA PRO A 390 14.54 -11.30 1.19
C PRO A 390 13.96 -12.66 0.79
N ASN A 391 14.58 -13.77 1.21
CA ASN A 391 14.08 -15.11 0.90
C ASN A 391 12.72 -15.38 1.52
N ARG A 392 12.45 -14.84 2.73
CA ARG A 392 11.12 -14.95 3.35
C ARG A 392 10.07 -14.19 2.54
N VAL A 393 10.39 -12.99 2.06
CA VAL A 393 9.50 -12.17 1.22
C VAL A 393 9.13 -12.92 -0.05
N LYS A 394 10.13 -13.51 -0.74
CA LYS A 394 9.91 -14.32 -1.95
C LYS A 394 8.98 -15.50 -1.70
N GLU A 395 9.21 -16.22 -0.61
CA GLU A 395 8.40 -17.40 -0.26
C GLU A 395 6.96 -17.01 0.11
N VAL A 396 6.77 -15.87 0.77
CA VAL A 396 5.44 -15.34 1.08
C VAL A 396 4.68 -14.96 -0.20
N ARG A 397 5.34 -14.33 -1.18
CA ARG A 397 4.76 -14.09 -2.51
C ARG A 397 4.37 -15.39 -3.21
N ARG A 398 5.23 -16.41 -3.17
CA ARG A 398 4.91 -17.74 -3.72
C ARG A 398 3.68 -18.34 -3.04
N GLY A 399 3.58 -18.21 -1.72
CA GLY A 399 2.43 -18.64 -0.93
C GLY A 399 1.13 -17.96 -1.35
N GLU A 400 1.15 -16.65 -1.57
CA GLU A 400 -0.02 -15.91 -2.07
C GLU A 400 -0.44 -16.41 -3.46
N GLY A 401 0.50 -16.64 -4.38
CA GLY A 401 0.21 -17.23 -5.68
C GLY A 401 -0.47 -18.61 -5.59
N LEU A 402 -0.04 -19.45 -4.63
CA LEU A 402 -0.68 -20.75 -4.36
C LEU A 402 -2.10 -20.59 -3.76
N ALA A 403 -2.33 -19.60 -2.91
CA ALA A 403 -3.64 -19.33 -2.34
C ALA A 403 -4.62 -18.82 -3.43
N THR A 404 -4.13 -18.00 -4.36
CA THR A 404 -4.92 -17.43 -5.46
C THR A 404 -5.23 -18.48 -6.54
N ALA A 405 -4.30 -19.39 -6.85
CA ALA A 405 -4.52 -20.47 -7.83
C ALA A 405 -5.53 -21.56 -7.39
N LYS A 406 -5.94 -21.57 -6.12
CA LYS A 406 -6.94 -22.50 -5.55
C LYS A 406 -8.36 -21.94 -5.59
N LEU A 407 -8.55 -20.76 -6.18
CA LEU A 407 -9.86 -20.17 -6.50
C LEU A 407 -10.34 -20.72 -7.84
#